data_AF-A0A7Y3YKI9-F1
#
_entry.id   AF-A0A7Y3YKI9-F1
#
_cell.length_a   1.000
_cell.length_b   1.000
_cell.length_c   1.000
_cell.angle_alpha   90.00
_cell.angle_beta   90.00
_cell.angle_gamma   90.00
#
_symmetry.space_group_name_H-M   'P 1'
#
loop_
_entity.id
_entity.type
_entity.pdbx_description
1 polymer ?
#
loop_
_entity_poly.entity_id
_entity_poly.type
_entity_poly.pdbx_seq_one_letter_code
_entity_poly.pdbx_strand_id
1 'polypeptide(L)'
;MKIRFLIVPLVSMFMGCHDLRKTEEIPNDELPPVAPVSEEQPVNSLPPVAPVSEEQPINTLPPVAPVLEEEPSNTLPPAAPGSEEELELPETLPNLEREPTLVGVDNDDNGIRDDIERYIDNNYLELDQKQAVEQYVKALQQTLIIDLTDINAVKSANRKLSEADHCIYSRFDGSNNSKQPAQVSQELESITTNTKERLLAYLAFARALDGTSWSIPKGDTCE
;
A
#
# COMPACT_ATOMS: atom_id res chain seq x y z
N MET A 1 10.11 -51.12 -27.66
CA MET A 1 10.66 -50.63 -28.94
C MET A 1 11.50 -49.40 -28.67
N LYS A 2 12.82 -49.48 -28.88
CA LYS A 2 13.78 -48.38 -28.75
C LYS A 2 13.98 -47.76 -30.13
N ILE A 3 13.62 -46.50 -30.32
CA ILE A 3 13.90 -45.76 -31.56
C ILE A 3 15.06 -44.79 -31.28
N ARG A 4 16.08 -44.93 -32.13
CA ARG A 4 17.39 -44.29 -32.08
C ARG A 4 17.33 -42.83 -32.48
N PHE A 5 18.19 -42.05 -31.82
CA PHE A 5 18.68 -40.72 -32.15
C PHE A 5 18.91 -40.50 -33.66
N LEU A 6 18.50 -39.33 -34.14
CA LEU A 6 19.15 -38.64 -35.25
C LEU A 6 19.63 -37.28 -34.75
N ILE A 7 20.94 -37.22 -34.52
CA ILE A 7 21.74 -36.01 -34.34
C ILE A 7 22.08 -35.52 -35.75
N VAL A 8 21.78 -34.27 -36.05
CA VAL A 8 22.41 -33.54 -37.17
C VAL A 8 23.08 -32.30 -36.56
N PRO A 9 24.43 -32.19 -36.64
CA PRO A 9 25.12 -30.98 -36.23
C PRO A 9 25.17 -30.01 -37.41
N LEU A 10 24.66 -28.78 -37.23
CA LEU A 10 25.01 -27.69 -38.13
C LEU A 10 26.22 -26.94 -37.57
N VAL A 11 27.19 -26.79 -38.47
CA VAL A 11 28.58 -26.40 -38.27
C VAL A 11 28.75 -24.89 -38.38
N SER A 12 29.68 -24.36 -37.57
CA SER A 12 30.50 -23.15 -37.71
C SER A 12 29.90 -21.83 -38.19
N MET A 13 29.98 -20.83 -37.31
CA MET A 13 30.68 -19.58 -37.63
C MET A 13 31.26 -18.96 -36.34
N PHE A 14 32.46 -19.43 -35.97
CA PHE A 14 33.37 -18.77 -35.04
C PHE A 14 34.66 -18.48 -35.82
N MET A 15 34.88 -17.21 -36.17
CA MET A 15 36.15 -16.57 -36.56
C MET A 15 35.74 -15.16 -37.01
N GLY A 16 36.18 -14.04 -36.49
CA GLY A 16 37.16 -13.69 -35.47
C GLY A 16 37.40 -12.18 -35.61
N CYS A 17 37.66 -11.48 -34.51
CA CYS A 17 38.49 -10.28 -34.47
C CYS A 17 38.91 -10.06 -33.02
N HIS A 18 40.10 -10.57 -32.71
CA HIS A 18 40.87 -10.23 -31.54
C HIS A 18 41.51 -8.85 -31.79
N ASP A 19 41.33 -7.96 -30.82
CA ASP A 19 42.34 -7.05 -30.27
C ASP A 19 43.03 -6.02 -31.19
N LEU A 20 42.63 -4.76 -31.05
CA LEU A 20 43.55 -3.63 -31.04
C LEU A 20 43.15 -2.66 -29.92
N ARG A 21 43.74 -2.86 -28.73
CA ARG A 21 44.04 -1.74 -27.81
C ARG A 21 44.75 -0.64 -28.58
N LYS A 22 44.12 0.53 -28.65
CA LYS A 22 44.81 1.79 -28.86
C LYS A 22 44.42 2.74 -27.74
N THR A 23 45.34 2.90 -26.79
CA THR A 23 45.38 4.03 -25.86
C THR A 23 45.61 5.29 -26.68
N GLU A 24 44.66 6.22 -26.64
CA GLU A 24 44.85 7.59 -27.10
C GLU A 24 44.24 8.51 -26.02
N GLU A 25 45.10 8.98 -25.11
CA GLU A 25 44.83 10.14 -24.25
C GLU A 25 44.97 11.41 -25.08
N ILE A 26 43.92 12.23 -25.21
CA ILE A 26 44.02 13.69 -25.44
C ILE A 26 42.70 14.34 -24.89
N PRO A 27 42.66 15.66 -24.58
CA PRO A 27 42.76 16.26 -23.25
C PRO A 27 41.42 16.89 -22.77
N ASN A 28 41.38 17.32 -21.50
CA ASN A 28 40.37 18.24 -20.99
C ASN A 28 40.45 19.59 -21.73
N ASP A 29 39.40 19.97 -22.45
CA ASP A 29 38.99 21.38 -22.50
C ASP A 29 37.54 21.57 -23.01
N GLU A 30 36.86 22.51 -22.36
CA GLU A 30 35.70 23.29 -22.81
C GLU A 30 34.31 22.65 -22.99
N LEU A 31 33.42 22.98 -22.03
CA LEU A 31 31.97 22.94 -22.19
C LEU A 31 31.53 23.80 -23.39
N PRO A 32 30.64 23.32 -24.27
CA PRO A 32 30.07 24.16 -25.31
C PRO A 32 29.08 25.20 -24.72
N PRO A 33 29.00 26.40 -25.33
CA PRO A 33 28.26 27.54 -24.80
C PRO A 33 26.74 27.37 -24.84
N VAL A 34 26.09 27.96 -23.83
CA VAL A 34 24.65 28.20 -23.75
C VAL A 34 24.21 29.04 -24.95
N ALA A 35 23.38 28.48 -25.82
CA ALA A 35 22.72 29.22 -26.89
C ALA A 35 21.51 30.01 -26.34
N PRO A 36 21.33 31.30 -26.70
CA PRO A 36 20.14 32.07 -26.31
C PRO A 36 19.09 32.20 -27.45
N VAL A 37 17.80 32.26 -27.05
CA VAL A 37 16.66 33.00 -27.67
C VAL A 37 16.11 32.38 -28.98
N SER A 38 14.81 32.31 -29.34
CA SER A 38 13.56 33.06 -29.05
C SER A 38 12.30 32.27 -29.49
N GLU A 39 11.19 32.56 -28.78
CA GLU A 39 9.79 32.81 -29.26
C GLU A 39 8.88 31.70 -29.85
N GLU A 40 7.81 31.46 -29.07
CA GLU A 40 6.37 31.42 -29.41
C GLU A 40 5.75 30.24 -30.20
N GLN A 41 5.11 29.31 -29.48
CA GLN A 41 3.63 29.08 -29.39
C GLN A 41 3.10 27.97 -30.34
N PRO A 42 1.96 27.27 -30.06
CA PRO A 42 0.99 27.51 -29.00
C PRO A 42 0.71 26.32 -28.05
N VAL A 43 0.08 26.73 -26.93
CA VAL A 43 -0.64 25.95 -25.93
C VAL A 43 -1.70 25.01 -26.53
N ASN A 44 -1.59 23.70 -26.24
CA ASN A 44 -2.74 22.79 -26.33
C ASN A 44 -3.55 22.92 -25.04
N SER A 45 -4.52 23.83 -25.09
CA SER A 45 -5.58 24.02 -24.12
C SER A 45 -6.48 22.78 -24.04
N LEU A 46 -6.60 22.22 -22.84
CA LEU A 46 -7.70 21.33 -22.44
C LEU A 46 -9.06 22.01 -22.71
N PRO A 47 -10.11 21.23 -23.05
CA PRO A 47 -11.42 21.80 -23.34
C PRO A 47 -12.01 22.50 -22.11
N PRO A 48 -12.75 23.61 -22.31
CA PRO A 48 -13.33 24.37 -21.21
C PRO A 48 -14.43 23.57 -20.50
N VAL A 49 -14.33 23.58 -19.17
CA VAL A 49 -15.44 23.27 -18.25
C VAL A 49 -16.60 24.21 -18.57
N ALA A 50 -17.77 23.62 -18.87
CA ALA A 50 -18.97 24.37 -19.16
C ALA A 50 -19.38 25.27 -17.96
N PRO A 51 -19.85 26.50 -18.20
CA PRO A 51 -20.30 27.38 -17.14
C PRO A 51 -21.66 26.92 -16.60
N VAL A 52 -21.75 26.75 -15.28
CA VAL A 52 -23.02 26.67 -14.55
C VAL A 52 -23.54 28.10 -14.39
N SER A 53 -24.62 28.41 -15.10
CA SER A 53 -25.37 29.66 -14.96
C SER A 53 -26.41 29.56 -13.85
N GLU A 54 -26.25 30.45 -12.86
CA GLU A 54 -27.23 31.21 -12.06
C GLU A 54 -28.65 30.64 -11.80
N GLU A 55 -28.92 30.41 -10.51
CA GLU A 55 -30.10 30.77 -9.69
C GLU A 55 -31.28 31.48 -10.41
N GLN A 56 -32.54 31.02 -10.39
CA GLN A 56 -33.59 31.04 -9.32
C GLN A 56 -34.94 30.55 -9.94
N PRO A 57 -36.10 30.36 -9.24
CA PRO A 57 -36.41 30.71 -7.84
C PRO A 57 -37.11 29.62 -6.99
N ILE A 58 -37.16 29.96 -5.70
CA ILE A 58 -37.91 29.34 -4.60
C ILE A 58 -39.41 29.47 -4.88
N ASN A 59 -40.13 28.35 -4.94
CA ASN A 59 -41.59 28.35 -4.84
C ASN A 59 -42.04 27.93 -3.43
N THR A 60 -42.40 28.96 -2.68
CA THR A 60 -43.20 29.01 -1.46
C THR A 60 -44.44 28.11 -1.45
N LEU A 61 -44.65 27.37 -0.34
CA LEU A 61 -45.98 26.96 0.20
C LEU A 61 -46.89 28.20 0.36
N PRO A 62 -48.25 28.15 0.33
CA PRO A 62 -49.13 27.33 1.22
C PRO A 62 -50.51 26.99 0.52
N PRO A 63 -51.67 26.64 1.17
CA PRO A 63 -51.99 26.50 2.59
C PRO A 63 -52.72 25.21 3.03
N VAL A 64 -52.65 25.03 4.35
CA VAL A 64 -53.39 24.09 5.20
C VAL A 64 -54.89 24.38 5.19
N ALA A 65 -55.71 23.32 5.20
CA ALA A 65 -57.13 23.33 5.56
C ALA A 65 -57.45 21.99 6.29
N PRO A 66 -58.54 21.89 7.08
CA PRO A 66 -58.51 22.08 8.53
C PRO A 66 -58.79 20.80 9.35
N VAL A 67 -58.45 20.90 10.63
CA VAL A 67 -58.60 19.97 11.75
C VAL A 67 -60.04 19.43 11.92
N LEU A 68 -60.16 18.13 12.22
CA LEU A 68 -61.23 17.60 13.08
C LEU A 68 -60.61 16.61 14.08
N GLU A 69 -60.87 16.88 15.35
CA GLU A 69 -60.44 16.20 16.57
C GLU A 69 -61.15 14.85 16.73
N GLU A 70 -60.44 13.81 17.18
CA GLU A 70 -60.97 12.72 18.04
C GLU A 70 -59.76 11.96 18.64
N GLU A 71 -59.48 12.16 19.95
CA GLU A 71 -58.80 11.20 20.83
C GLU A 71 -59.90 10.67 21.78
N PRO A 72 -59.95 9.40 22.23
CA PRO A 72 -58.80 8.82 22.95
C PRO A 72 -58.63 7.28 22.93
N SER A 73 -57.43 6.87 23.38
CA SER A 73 -57.11 5.66 24.16
C SER A 73 -57.28 4.28 23.50
N ASN A 74 -56.18 3.55 23.34
CA ASN A 74 -55.94 2.29 24.08
C ASN A 74 -54.55 1.67 23.79
N THR A 75 -53.72 1.64 24.84
CA THR A 75 -52.74 0.61 25.22
C THR A 75 -51.92 -0.07 24.11
N LEU A 76 -50.66 0.36 23.96
CA LEU A 76 -49.61 -0.42 23.32
C LEU A 76 -49.11 -1.53 24.29
N PRO A 77 -49.10 -2.82 23.91
CA PRO A 77 -48.55 -3.90 24.73
C PRO A 77 -47.01 -3.81 24.87
N PRO A 78 -46.45 -4.33 25.98
CA PRO A 78 -45.07 -4.09 26.40
C PRO A 78 -44.00 -4.72 25.49
N ALA A 79 -42.86 -4.02 25.46
CA ALA A 79 -41.62 -4.40 24.80
C ALA A 79 -41.21 -5.85 25.09
N ALA A 80 -40.97 -6.62 24.03
CA ALA A 80 -40.27 -7.88 24.13
C ALA A 80 -38.77 -7.60 24.38
N PRO A 81 -38.12 -8.30 25.32
CA PRO A 81 -36.70 -8.14 25.57
C PRO A 81 -35.93 -8.70 24.36
N GLY A 82 -35.16 -7.84 23.70
CA GLY A 82 -34.19 -8.25 22.69
C GLY A 82 -33.14 -9.11 23.37
N SER A 83 -33.01 -10.34 22.90
CA SER A 83 -31.82 -11.16 23.14
C SER A 83 -30.63 -10.41 22.55
N GLU A 84 -29.76 -9.91 23.41
CA GLU A 84 -28.38 -9.57 23.08
C GLU A 84 -27.70 -10.89 22.72
N GLU A 85 -27.86 -11.29 21.45
CA GLU A 85 -27.08 -12.36 20.86
C GLU A 85 -25.65 -11.84 20.80
N GLU A 86 -24.88 -12.23 21.84
CA GLU A 86 -23.44 -12.11 21.89
C GLU A 86 -22.91 -12.61 20.55
N LEU A 87 -22.39 -11.67 19.76
CA LEU A 87 -21.91 -11.92 18.42
C LEU A 87 -20.64 -12.75 18.58
N GLU A 88 -20.81 -14.07 18.54
CA GLU A 88 -19.76 -15.07 18.72
C GLU A 88 -18.76 -14.87 17.56
N LEU A 89 -17.69 -14.11 17.85
CA LEU A 89 -16.61 -13.90 16.92
C LEU A 89 -16.01 -15.27 16.60
N PRO A 90 -15.76 -15.60 15.31
CA PRO A 90 -15.24 -16.91 14.96
C PRO A 90 -13.97 -17.20 15.74
N GLU A 91 -13.88 -18.39 16.35
CA GLU A 91 -12.74 -18.89 17.16
C GLU A 91 -11.41 -19.00 16.38
N THR A 92 -11.34 -18.46 15.17
CA THR A 92 -10.19 -18.50 14.26
C THR A 92 -9.43 -17.17 14.19
N LEU A 93 -9.84 -16.15 14.95
CA LEU A 93 -9.09 -14.89 14.97
C LEU A 93 -7.70 -15.13 15.56
N PRO A 94 -6.62 -14.72 14.87
CA PRO A 94 -5.29 -14.77 15.44
C PRO A 94 -5.30 -14.00 16.77
N ASN A 95 -4.66 -14.55 17.80
CA ASN A 95 -4.57 -13.94 19.13
C ASN A 95 -3.63 -12.73 19.07
N LEU A 96 -4.15 -11.65 18.51
CA LEU A 96 -3.48 -10.37 18.35
C LEU A 96 -3.77 -9.49 19.56
N GLU A 97 -2.74 -8.77 20.00
CA GLU A 97 -2.83 -7.73 21.03
C GLU A 97 -3.74 -6.60 20.55
N ARG A 98 -4.69 -6.19 21.40
CA ARG A 98 -5.69 -5.15 21.09
C ARG A 98 -5.68 -3.96 22.05
N GLU A 99 -4.61 -3.81 22.84
CA GLU A 99 -4.44 -2.65 23.71
C GLU A 99 -4.33 -1.36 22.89
N PRO A 100 -4.82 -0.21 23.40
CA PRO A 100 -4.85 1.06 22.67
C PRO A 100 -3.47 1.75 22.56
N THR A 101 -2.37 0.99 22.66
CA THR A 101 -1.00 1.51 22.53
C THR A 101 -0.52 1.38 21.09
N LEU A 102 0.21 2.40 20.61
CA LEU A 102 0.72 2.39 19.23
C LEU A 102 1.86 1.38 19.04
N VAL A 103 2.76 1.31 20.03
CA VAL A 103 3.96 0.46 19.98
C VAL A 103 3.60 -1.02 20.23
N GLY A 104 2.70 -1.30 21.16
CA GLY A 104 2.44 -2.66 21.63
C GLY A 104 3.61 -3.25 22.42
N VAL A 105 3.58 -4.57 22.63
CA VAL A 105 4.66 -5.33 23.28
C VAL A 105 5.64 -5.85 22.24
N ASP A 106 6.90 -5.42 22.36
CA ASP A 106 8.08 -5.89 21.62
C ASP A 106 9.18 -6.11 22.68
N ASN A 107 9.38 -7.35 23.11
CA ASN A 107 10.26 -7.64 24.26
C ASN A 107 11.74 -7.77 23.89
N ASP A 108 12.04 -8.06 22.62
CA ASP A 108 13.41 -8.22 22.12
C ASP A 108 13.91 -6.98 21.34
N ASP A 109 13.10 -5.92 21.29
CA ASP A 109 13.36 -4.64 20.63
C ASP A 109 13.73 -4.81 19.14
N ASN A 110 13.18 -5.84 18.49
CA ASN A 110 13.51 -6.14 17.09
C ASN A 110 12.71 -5.26 16.10
N GLY A 111 11.74 -4.49 16.59
CA GLY A 111 10.86 -3.61 15.84
C GLY A 111 9.59 -4.28 15.36
N ILE A 112 9.31 -5.50 15.85
CA ILE A 112 8.10 -6.27 15.58
C ILE A 112 7.43 -6.63 16.89
N ARG A 113 6.14 -6.29 17.02
CA ARG A 113 5.37 -6.75 18.18
C ARG A 113 5.35 -8.28 18.28
N ASP A 114 5.52 -8.79 19.49
CA ASP A 114 5.58 -10.23 19.82
C ASP A 114 4.34 -11.02 19.33
N ASP A 115 3.17 -10.39 19.30
CA ASP A 115 1.94 -11.04 18.84
C ASP A 115 1.89 -11.19 17.32
N ILE A 116 2.43 -10.21 16.59
CA ILE A 116 2.57 -10.28 15.13
C ILE A 116 3.70 -11.24 14.76
N GLU A 117 4.83 -11.23 15.47
CA GLU A 117 5.91 -12.20 15.24
C GLU A 117 5.41 -13.64 15.38
N ARG A 118 4.63 -13.92 16.44
CA ARG A 118 3.96 -15.22 16.61
C ARG A 118 2.99 -15.52 15.47
N TYR A 119 2.26 -14.54 14.96
CA TYR A 119 1.41 -14.74 13.80
C TYR A 119 2.25 -15.10 12.56
N ILE A 120 3.35 -14.40 12.32
CA ILE A 120 4.27 -14.65 11.19
C ILE A 120 4.80 -16.08 11.26
N ASP A 121 5.32 -16.49 12.42
CA ASP A 121 5.86 -17.84 12.69
C ASP A 121 4.89 -18.97 12.35
N ASN A 122 3.60 -18.75 12.61
CA ASN A 122 2.56 -19.74 12.40
C ASN A 122 2.02 -19.77 10.95
N ASN A 123 2.19 -18.68 10.19
CA ASN A 123 1.58 -18.52 8.87
C ASN A 123 2.57 -18.60 7.70
N TYR A 124 3.87 -18.44 7.95
CA TYR A 124 4.92 -18.43 6.92
C TYR A 124 6.04 -19.39 7.29
N LEU A 125 6.16 -20.49 6.54
CA LEU A 125 7.15 -21.55 6.80
C LEU A 125 8.46 -21.38 6.02
N GLU A 126 8.36 -20.77 4.82
CA GLU A 126 9.52 -20.52 3.97
C GLU A 126 10.31 -19.32 4.48
N LEU A 127 11.62 -19.49 4.68
CA LEU A 127 12.47 -18.47 5.29
C LEU A 127 12.45 -17.14 4.50
N ASP A 128 12.58 -17.20 3.18
CA ASP A 128 12.55 -16.02 2.31
C ASP A 128 11.23 -15.25 2.42
N GLN A 129 10.11 -15.96 2.53
CA GLN A 129 8.79 -15.35 2.69
C GLN A 129 8.65 -14.72 4.08
N LYS A 130 9.13 -15.42 5.10
CA LYS A 130 9.13 -14.95 6.48
C LYS A 130 9.92 -13.65 6.63
N GLN A 131 11.13 -13.58 6.06
CA GLN A 131 11.97 -12.37 6.08
C GLN A 131 11.32 -11.18 5.35
N ALA A 132 10.68 -11.41 4.20
CA ALA A 132 9.96 -10.37 3.48
C ALA A 132 8.78 -9.80 4.29
N VAL A 133 8.05 -10.69 4.97
CA VAL A 133 6.94 -10.33 5.86
C VAL A 133 7.43 -9.55 7.08
N GLU A 134 8.52 -9.99 7.71
CA GLU A 134 9.15 -9.28 8.84
C GLU A 134 9.59 -7.87 8.44
N GLN A 135 10.25 -7.73 7.27
CA GLN A 135 10.66 -6.43 6.73
C GLN A 135 9.45 -5.49 6.56
N TYR A 136 8.34 -5.99 6.01
CA TYR A 136 7.12 -5.21 5.81
C TYR A 136 6.48 -4.78 7.13
N VAL A 137 6.31 -5.73 8.05
CA VAL A 137 5.68 -5.48 9.36
C VAL A 137 6.49 -4.48 10.18
N LYS A 138 7.82 -4.59 10.16
CA LYS A 138 8.73 -3.64 10.81
C LYS A 138 8.60 -2.24 10.19
N ALA A 139 8.63 -2.15 8.85
CA ALA A 139 8.46 -0.89 8.15
C ALA A 139 7.09 -0.24 8.44
N LEU A 140 6.02 -1.04 8.47
CA LEU A 140 4.66 -0.58 8.73
C LEU A 140 4.50 -0.08 10.16
N GLN A 141 4.96 -0.82 11.17
CA GLN A 141 4.87 -0.37 12.57
C GLN A 141 5.64 0.92 12.83
N GLN A 142 6.78 1.10 12.16
CA GLN A 142 7.53 2.36 12.24
C GLN A 142 6.71 3.57 11.74
N THR A 143 5.77 3.38 10.81
CA THR A 143 4.89 4.47 10.32
C THR A 143 3.93 4.97 11.40
N LEU A 144 3.60 4.13 12.39
CA LEU A 144 2.63 4.48 13.44
C LEU A 144 3.19 5.47 14.46
N ILE A 145 4.52 5.58 14.56
CA ILE A 145 5.23 6.37 15.58
C ILE A 145 6.13 7.46 14.99
N ILE A 146 6.07 7.68 13.67
CA ILE A 146 6.90 8.69 13.00
C ILE A 146 6.43 10.11 13.34
N ASP A 147 7.35 11.06 13.41
CA ASP A 147 7.01 12.48 13.51
C ASP A 147 6.44 12.97 12.17
N LEU A 148 5.13 13.21 12.14
CA LEU A 148 4.41 13.66 10.95
C LEU A 148 4.74 15.12 10.55
N THR A 149 5.41 15.89 11.42
CA THR A 149 5.87 17.24 11.09
C THR A 149 7.18 17.25 10.31
N ASP A 150 7.96 16.17 10.40
CA ASP A 150 9.15 15.96 9.58
C ASP A 150 8.79 15.22 8.29
N ILE A 151 8.53 15.98 7.25
CA ILE A 151 8.18 15.43 5.93
C ILE A 151 9.29 14.57 5.33
N ASN A 152 10.56 14.80 5.67
CA ASN A 152 11.64 13.92 5.20
C ASN A 152 11.58 12.57 5.90
N ALA A 153 11.27 12.55 7.20
CA ALA A 153 11.04 11.31 7.94
C ALA A 153 9.83 10.54 7.39
N VAL A 154 8.71 11.22 7.12
CA VAL A 154 7.51 10.62 6.50
C VAL A 154 7.84 9.99 5.14
N LYS A 155 8.51 10.73 4.25
CA LYS A 155 8.91 10.22 2.92
C LYS A 155 9.90 9.06 3.03
N SER A 156 10.83 9.11 3.98
CA SER A 156 11.78 8.02 4.21
C SER A 156 11.09 6.77 4.74
N ALA A 157 10.10 6.91 5.63
CA ALA A 157 9.31 5.79 6.12
C ALA A 157 8.48 5.16 4.98
N ASN A 158 7.84 5.99 4.15
CA ASN A 158 7.11 5.51 2.96
C ASN A 158 7.99 4.76 1.97
N ARG A 159 9.22 5.24 1.75
CA ARG A 159 10.18 4.55 0.89
C ARG A 159 10.53 3.17 1.43
N LYS A 160 10.80 3.04 2.73
CA LYS A 160 11.06 1.74 3.37
C LYS A 160 9.87 0.80 3.27
N LEU A 161 8.65 1.31 3.51
CA LEU A 161 7.44 0.52 3.36
C LEU A 161 7.24 0.07 1.90
N SER A 162 7.52 0.93 0.93
CA SER A 162 7.47 0.58 -0.50
C SER A 162 8.53 -0.46 -0.91
N GLU A 163 9.74 -0.34 -0.38
CA GLU A 163 10.84 -1.31 -0.59
C GLU A 163 10.48 -2.68 0.00
N ALA A 164 9.86 -2.72 1.19
CA ALA A 164 9.40 -3.94 1.82
C ALA A 164 8.19 -4.57 1.10
N ASP A 165 7.23 -3.76 0.64
CA ASP A 165 6.12 -4.24 -0.18
C ASP A 165 6.65 -4.82 -1.50
N HIS A 166 7.59 -4.14 -2.15
CA HIS A 166 8.28 -4.68 -3.33
C HIS A 166 9.00 -6.01 -3.03
N CYS A 167 9.59 -6.18 -1.84
CA CYS A 167 10.17 -7.45 -1.43
C CYS A 167 9.11 -8.56 -1.33
N ILE A 168 7.93 -8.29 -0.75
CA ILE A 168 6.79 -9.24 -0.75
C ILE A 168 6.46 -9.66 -2.19
N TYR A 169 6.33 -8.71 -3.12
CA TYR A 169 6.06 -9.03 -4.53
C TYR A 169 7.17 -9.85 -5.21
N SER A 170 8.39 -9.85 -4.66
CA SER A 170 9.49 -10.68 -5.15
C SER A 170 9.53 -12.10 -4.56
N ARG A 171 9.02 -12.29 -3.33
CA ARG A 171 9.06 -13.59 -2.60
C ARG A 171 7.75 -14.36 -2.65
N PHE A 172 6.66 -13.70 -2.98
CA PHE A 172 5.34 -14.32 -3.15
C PHE A 172 4.92 -14.27 -4.61
N ASP A 173 4.89 -15.44 -5.24
CA ASP A 173 4.48 -15.58 -6.65
C ASP A 173 2.98 -15.91 -6.82
N GLY A 174 2.28 -16.13 -5.70
CA GLY A 174 0.87 -16.53 -5.70
C GLY A 174 0.60 -17.89 -6.34
N SER A 175 1.64 -18.70 -6.55
CA SER A 175 1.59 -20.03 -7.16
C SER A 175 1.78 -21.12 -6.09
N ASN A 176 1.52 -22.39 -6.42
CA ASN A 176 1.77 -23.53 -5.53
C ASN A 176 1.20 -23.38 -4.09
N ASN A 177 -0.04 -22.87 -3.97
CA ASN A 177 -0.70 -22.56 -2.70
C ASN A 177 -0.05 -21.42 -1.87
N SER A 178 0.91 -20.67 -2.44
CA SER A 178 1.37 -19.41 -1.87
C SER A 178 0.24 -18.37 -1.91
N LYS A 179 0.14 -17.56 -0.86
CA LYS A 179 -0.74 -16.38 -0.85
C LYS A 179 -0.32 -15.43 -1.98
N GLN A 180 -1.28 -14.70 -2.54
CA GLN A 180 -1.00 -13.62 -3.48
C GLN A 180 -0.26 -12.48 -2.76
N PRO A 181 0.75 -11.85 -3.35
CA PRO A 181 1.54 -10.80 -2.68
C PRO A 181 0.66 -9.66 -2.16
N ALA A 182 -0.30 -9.20 -2.96
CA ALA A 182 -1.26 -8.17 -2.54
C ALA A 182 -2.13 -8.59 -1.34
N GLN A 183 -2.48 -9.89 -1.24
CA GLN A 183 -3.23 -10.42 -0.11
C GLN A 183 -2.36 -10.43 1.16
N VAL A 184 -1.08 -10.77 1.02
CA VAL A 184 -0.12 -10.74 2.14
C VAL A 184 -0.03 -9.33 2.71
N SER A 185 0.25 -8.31 1.88
CA SER A 185 0.38 -6.92 2.35
C SER A 185 -0.89 -6.40 3.02
N GLN A 186 -2.07 -6.71 2.46
CA GLN A 186 -3.37 -6.33 3.05
C GLN A 186 -3.64 -7.00 4.40
N GLU A 187 -3.32 -8.29 4.52
CA GLU A 187 -3.49 -9.02 5.76
C GLU A 187 -2.53 -8.50 6.84
N LEU A 188 -1.26 -8.26 6.49
CA LEU A 188 -0.27 -7.69 7.39
C LEU A 188 -0.64 -6.27 7.84
N GLU A 189 -1.19 -5.44 6.94
CA GLU A 189 -1.73 -4.13 7.32
C GLU A 189 -2.85 -4.27 8.35
N SER A 190 -3.83 -5.12 8.06
CA SER A 190 -4.99 -5.36 8.92
C SER A 190 -4.61 -5.83 10.33
N ILE A 191 -3.70 -6.80 10.46
CA ILE A 191 -3.27 -7.31 11.77
C ILE A 191 -2.39 -6.30 12.53
N THR A 192 -1.64 -5.45 11.81
CA THR A 192 -0.79 -4.43 12.40
C THR A 192 -1.61 -3.26 12.93
N THR A 193 -2.60 -2.80 12.15
CA THR A 193 -3.48 -1.68 12.49
C THR A 193 -4.79 -2.13 13.15
N ASN A 194 -4.76 -3.24 13.88
CA ASN A 194 -5.94 -3.95 14.41
C ASN A 194 -6.70 -3.25 15.55
N THR A 195 -6.27 -2.05 15.97
CA THR A 195 -6.93 -1.21 16.97
C THR A 195 -7.28 0.15 16.39
N LYS A 196 -8.22 0.85 17.02
CA LYS A 196 -8.64 2.17 16.57
C LYS A 196 -7.48 3.16 16.55
N GLU A 197 -6.65 3.14 17.58
CA GLU A 197 -5.50 4.04 17.75
C GLU A 197 -4.45 3.81 16.67
N ARG A 198 -4.12 2.54 16.39
CA ARG A 198 -3.15 2.16 15.34
C ARG A 198 -3.67 2.49 13.95
N LEU A 199 -4.95 2.22 13.68
CA LEU A 199 -5.56 2.58 12.40
C LEU A 199 -5.59 4.10 12.19
N LEU A 200 -5.94 4.88 13.22
CA LEU A 200 -5.93 6.34 13.12
C LEU A 200 -4.51 6.90 12.90
N ALA A 201 -3.49 6.31 13.54
CA ALA A 201 -2.09 6.67 13.31
C ALA A 201 -1.66 6.37 11.87
N TYR A 202 -1.99 5.19 11.35
CA TYR A 202 -1.71 4.83 9.97
C TYR A 202 -2.40 5.76 8.96
N LEU A 203 -3.68 6.09 9.19
CA LEU A 203 -4.42 7.05 8.35
C LEU A 203 -3.82 8.46 8.41
N ALA A 204 -3.27 8.88 9.55
CA ALA A 204 -2.59 10.16 9.67
C ALA A 204 -1.26 10.17 8.89
N PHE A 205 -0.50 9.07 8.93
CA PHE A 205 0.68 8.87 8.08
C PHE A 205 0.32 8.89 6.59
N ALA A 206 -0.71 8.15 6.17
CA ALA A 206 -1.18 8.13 4.79
C ALA A 206 -1.58 9.53 4.31
N ARG A 207 -2.34 10.27 5.13
CA ARG A 207 -2.72 11.66 4.84
C ARG A 207 -1.50 12.58 4.70
N ALA A 208 -0.44 12.38 5.48
CA ALA A 208 0.77 13.19 5.36
C ALA A 208 1.50 12.99 4.01
N LEU A 209 1.20 11.90 3.29
CA LEU A 209 1.70 11.60 1.96
C LEU A 209 0.76 12.06 0.83
N ASP A 210 -0.43 12.57 1.15
CA ASP A 210 -1.40 13.00 0.14
C ASP A 210 -0.79 14.05 -0.81
N GLY A 211 -0.98 13.84 -2.11
CA GLY A 211 -0.43 14.72 -3.15
C GLY A 211 1.06 14.53 -3.44
N THR A 212 1.74 13.60 -2.77
CA THR A 212 3.12 13.22 -3.10
C THR A 212 3.16 12.12 -4.17
N SER A 213 4.32 11.95 -4.80
CA SER A 213 4.59 10.87 -5.76
C SER A 213 5.95 10.27 -5.44
N TRP A 214 6.07 8.96 -5.62
CA TRP A 214 7.31 8.21 -5.48
C TRP A 214 7.44 7.19 -6.60
N SER A 215 8.69 6.87 -6.95
CA SER A 215 8.97 5.83 -7.92
C SER A 215 8.77 4.45 -7.31
N ILE A 216 8.29 3.50 -8.12
CA ILE A 216 8.34 2.08 -7.77
C ILE A 216 9.81 1.69 -7.55
N PRO A 217 10.14 1.00 -6.44
CA PRO A 217 11.49 0.49 -6.20
C PRO A 217 12.00 -0.39 -7.34
N LYS A 218 13.32 -0.48 -7.50
CA LYS A 218 13.97 -1.27 -8.56
C LYS A 218 15.06 -2.13 -7.97
N GLY A 219 15.29 -3.30 -8.58
CA GLY A 219 16.30 -4.24 -8.13
C GLY A 219 15.81 -5.10 -6.96
N ASP A 220 16.73 -5.73 -6.24
CA ASP A 220 16.41 -6.45 -5.02
C ASP A 220 16.26 -5.45 -3.87
N THR A 221 15.12 -5.51 -3.18
CA THR A 221 14.77 -4.63 -2.05
C THR A 221 14.60 -5.40 -0.74
N CYS A 222 14.84 -6.71 -0.77
CA CYS A 222 14.85 -7.53 0.44
C CYS A 222 16.12 -7.29 1.26
N GLU A 223 15.98 -7.28 2.58
CA GLU A 223 17.07 -7.04 3.56
C GLU A 223 17.73 -8.34 4.05
#